data_AF-A0A402A5Z6-F1
#
_entry.id   AF-A0A402A5Z6-F1
#
_cell.length_a   1.000
_cell.length_b   1.000
_cell.length_c   1.000
_cell.angle_alpha   90.00
_cell.angle_beta   90.00
_cell.angle_gamma   90.00
#
_symmetry.space_group_name_H-M   'P 1'
#
loop_
_entity.id
_entity.type
_entity.pdbx_description
1 polymer ?
#
loop_
_entity_poly.entity_id
_entity_poly.type
_entity_poly.pdbx_seq_one_letter_code
_entity_poly.pdbx_strand_id
1 'polypeptide(L)'
;MEAFPMAHSTPPSRPSGNTAPSFVPSPPPAPKNIFQRLWDWWSTTTGPRKENFEANIFAQEQLRRARLVSALLLLIVLVVALLVPSVYPSSPSIWIPIIILSVGGMIIALCNRAGYTTLSSVSYVLLIDIALTGFFYFKPTPALNSTNMTAFDLFIIAVLVGGVILPKRFIPWSGMLQILLISLIFFLRPKDATMIELIQIAGNPYVALMSTFVLHLVGTSLAWLHAWSVENALIRASQAEELAEAREELSQQASYTAKQKQRLEEGITSILETHRKVSAGNLAARAPVHEDHELWQIGHSLNLLLMRVQQQEQDYRVLQATCQEIEKCIQALDATRSGRQPVFPTCRTPLAQRLINNLRR
;
A
#
# COMPACT_ATOMS: atom_id res chain seq x y z
N MET A 1 -57.53 -28.71 -16.39
CA MET A 1 -57.96 -27.37 -15.95
C MET A 1 -57.35 -27.13 -14.57
N GLU A 2 -56.13 -26.63 -14.53
CA GLU A 2 -55.52 -26.12 -13.29
C GLU A 2 -54.92 -24.75 -13.63
N ALA A 3 -55.44 -23.73 -12.96
CA ALA A 3 -55.10 -22.35 -13.17
C ALA A 3 -53.88 -21.98 -12.31
N PHE A 4 -52.77 -21.65 -12.96
CA PHE A 4 -51.59 -21.08 -12.30
C PHE A 4 -51.77 -19.57 -12.14
N PRO A 5 -51.69 -19.02 -10.91
CA PRO A 5 -51.80 -17.58 -10.70
C PRO A 5 -50.47 -16.89 -11.08
N MET A 6 -50.55 -15.92 -11.99
CA MET A 6 -49.44 -15.03 -12.30
C MET A 6 -49.24 -14.03 -11.15
N ALA A 7 -48.12 -14.18 -10.45
CA ALA A 7 -47.66 -13.21 -9.45
C ALA A 7 -47.13 -11.95 -10.14
N HIS A 8 -47.74 -10.81 -9.83
CA HIS A 8 -47.25 -9.48 -10.19
C HIS A 8 -45.94 -9.19 -9.46
N SER A 9 -44.82 -9.18 -10.20
CA SER A 9 -43.54 -8.69 -9.70
C SER A 9 -43.47 -7.17 -9.89
N THR A 10 -43.55 -6.44 -8.77
CA THR A 10 -43.21 -5.02 -8.70
C THR A 10 -41.72 -4.82 -8.98
N PRO A 11 -41.32 -3.81 -9.79
CA PRO A 11 -39.92 -3.56 -10.12
C PRO A 11 -39.14 -3.10 -8.87
N PRO A 12 -37.90 -3.58 -8.68
CA PRO A 12 -37.08 -3.20 -7.53
C PRO A 12 -36.67 -1.73 -7.64
N SER A 13 -37.01 -0.95 -6.61
CA SER A 13 -36.55 0.42 -6.40
C SER A 13 -35.02 0.46 -6.35
N ARG A 14 -34.39 1.21 -7.26
CA ARG A 14 -32.94 1.49 -7.24
C ARG A 14 -32.55 2.12 -5.89
N PRO A 15 -31.66 1.51 -5.10
CA PRO A 15 -31.10 2.19 -3.94
C PRO A 15 -30.20 3.33 -4.42
N SER A 16 -30.56 4.57 -4.10
CA SER A 16 -29.69 5.72 -4.27
C SER A 16 -28.50 5.57 -3.30
N GLY A 17 -27.46 4.90 -3.77
CA GLY A 17 -26.23 4.65 -3.03
C GLY A 17 -25.40 5.91 -2.86
N ASN A 18 -25.87 6.84 -2.02
CA ASN A 18 -25.00 7.72 -1.25
C ASN A 18 -24.34 6.88 -0.16
N THR A 19 -23.50 5.91 -0.54
CA THR A 19 -22.55 5.31 0.40
C THR A 19 -21.44 6.32 0.60
N ALA A 20 -21.69 7.32 1.44
CA ALA A 20 -20.61 7.98 2.15
C ALA A 20 -19.70 6.87 2.71
N PRO A 21 -18.37 6.97 2.56
CA PRO A 21 -17.45 5.95 3.04
C PRO A 21 -17.84 5.67 4.50
N SER A 22 -18.29 4.44 4.76
CA SER A 22 -18.69 4.04 6.10
C SER A 22 -17.47 4.21 6.96
N PHE A 23 -17.44 5.31 7.72
CA PHE A 23 -16.36 5.65 8.61
C PHE A 23 -16.44 4.63 9.74
N VAL A 24 -15.80 3.48 9.55
CA VAL A 24 -15.66 2.48 10.61
C VAL A 24 -14.91 3.19 11.72
N PRO A 25 -15.56 3.55 12.84
CA PRO A 25 -14.88 4.27 13.90
C PRO A 25 -13.73 3.39 14.36
N SER A 26 -12.51 3.93 14.34
CA SER A 26 -11.33 3.21 14.77
C SER A 26 -11.61 2.68 16.18
N PRO A 27 -11.33 1.38 16.47
CA PRO A 27 -11.57 0.84 17.80
C PRO A 27 -10.86 1.72 18.84
N PRO A 28 -11.48 1.94 20.01
CA PRO A 28 -10.87 2.77 21.05
C PRO A 28 -9.47 2.23 21.38
N PRO A 29 -8.46 3.11 21.54
CA PRO A 29 -7.09 2.66 21.76
C PRO A 29 -7.02 1.82 23.04
N ALA A 30 -6.46 0.61 22.93
CA ALA A 30 -6.25 -0.26 24.07
C ALA A 30 -5.44 0.47 25.17
N PRO A 31 -5.72 0.23 26.46
CA PRO A 31 -4.98 0.87 27.55
C PRO A 31 -3.49 0.56 27.45
N LYS A 32 -2.65 1.61 27.44
CA LYS A 32 -1.20 1.48 27.32
C LYS A 32 -0.56 0.97 28.61
N ASN A 33 0.27 -0.07 28.50
CA ASN A 33 1.07 -0.61 29.60
C ASN A 33 2.13 0.40 30.09
N ILE A 34 2.58 0.28 31.35
CA ILE A 34 3.59 1.17 31.94
C ILE A 34 4.88 1.20 31.08
N PHE A 35 5.31 0.04 30.57
CA PHE A 35 6.47 -0.06 29.69
C PHE A 35 6.29 0.74 28.38
N GLN A 36 5.09 0.73 27.80
CA GLN A 36 4.79 1.53 26.61
C GLN A 36 4.82 3.03 26.92
N ARG A 37 4.34 3.46 28.09
CA ARG A 37 4.42 4.86 28.52
C ARG A 37 5.86 5.32 28.71
N LEU A 38 6.71 4.50 29.33
CA LEU A 38 8.13 4.78 29.51
C LEU A 38 8.85 4.83 28.15
N TRP A 39 8.55 3.91 27.25
CA TRP A 39 9.10 3.90 25.90
C TRP A 39 8.65 5.10 25.06
N ASP A 40 7.37 5.46 25.12
CA ASP A 40 6.84 6.66 24.45
C ASP A 40 7.50 7.93 25.00
N TRP A 41 7.66 8.04 26.32
CA TRP A 41 8.37 9.16 26.94
C TRP A 41 9.85 9.22 26.55
N TRP A 42 10.54 8.09 26.56
CA TRP A 42 11.94 8.01 26.16
C TRP A 42 12.11 8.38 24.68
N SER A 43 11.37 7.72 23.79
CA SER A 43 11.44 7.96 22.35
C SER A 43 11.03 9.37 21.93
N THR A 44 10.12 10.02 22.67
CA THR A 44 9.80 11.44 22.45
C THR A 44 10.89 12.39 22.95
N THR A 45 11.68 11.98 23.95
CA THR A 45 12.77 12.78 24.50
C THR A 45 14.03 12.72 23.64
N THR A 46 14.38 11.53 23.14
CA THR A 46 15.64 11.26 22.41
C THR A 46 15.47 11.05 20.92
N GLY A 47 14.26 10.78 20.43
CA GLY A 47 13.95 10.59 19.02
C GLY A 47 13.57 11.89 18.30
N PRO A 48 13.73 11.94 16.96
CA PRO A 48 13.30 13.07 16.16
C PRO A 48 11.77 13.12 16.04
N ARG A 49 11.22 14.32 15.86
CA ARG A 49 9.77 14.52 15.70
C ARG A 49 9.30 13.97 14.35
N LYS A 50 8.19 13.21 14.35
CA LYS A 50 7.62 12.57 13.15
C LYS A 50 7.25 13.60 12.06
N GLU A 51 6.85 14.80 12.47
CA GLU A 51 6.41 15.89 11.59
C GLU A 51 7.51 16.39 10.63
N ASN A 52 8.78 16.19 10.97
CA ASN A 52 9.91 16.66 10.17
C ASN A 52 10.22 15.73 8.98
N PHE A 53 9.55 14.58 8.87
CA PHE A 53 9.82 13.58 7.85
C PHE A 53 8.69 13.55 6.83
N GLU A 54 9.03 13.82 5.57
CA GLU A 54 8.12 13.61 4.44
C GLU A 54 7.71 12.14 4.33
N ALA A 55 6.63 11.84 3.61
CA ALA A 55 6.15 10.47 3.38
C ALA A 55 7.10 9.60 2.52
N ASN A 56 8.29 10.11 2.16
CA ASN A 56 9.28 9.43 1.35
C ASN A 56 9.90 8.22 2.08
N ILE A 57 10.15 7.14 1.36
CA ILE A 57 10.78 5.89 1.85
C ILE A 57 12.11 6.18 2.56
N PHE A 58 12.92 7.09 2.01
CA PHE A 58 14.20 7.47 2.62
C PHE A 58 14.02 8.10 4.00
N ALA A 59 12.98 8.91 4.18
CA ALA A 59 12.66 9.56 5.44
C ALA A 59 12.15 8.54 6.48
N GLN A 60 11.38 7.53 6.04
CA GLN A 60 10.94 6.44 6.91
C GLN A 60 12.12 5.57 7.41
N GLU A 61 13.07 5.24 6.53
CA GLU A 61 14.28 4.51 6.92
C GLU A 61 15.15 5.33 7.88
N GLN A 62 15.26 6.64 7.65
CA GLN A 62 15.95 7.55 8.56
C GLN A 62 15.29 7.57 9.96
N LEU A 63 13.96 7.60 10.01
CA LEU A 63 13.18 7.53 11.26
C LEU A 63 13.38 6.19 11.97
N ARG A 64 13.42 5.07 11.24
CA ARG A 64 13.71 3.75 11.79
C ARG A 64 15.08 3.73 12.46
N ARG A 65 16.12 4.22 11.78
CA ARG A 65 17.48 4.31 12.34
C ARG A 65 17.54 5.22 13.56
N ALA A 66 16.85 6.36 13.55
CA ALA A 66 16.79 7.26 14.70
C ALA A 66 16.19 6.59 15.95
N ARG A 67 15.17 5.75 15.76
CA ARG A 67 14.57 4.95 16.84
C ARG A 67 15.52 3.87 17.34
N LEU A 68 16.28 3.23 16.46
CA LEU A 68 17.32 2.26 16.85
C LEU A 68 18.42 2.93 17.68
N VAL A 69 18.91 4.10 17.26
CA VAL A 69 19.89 4.86 18.06
C VAL A 69 19.30 5.25 19.42
N SER A 70 18.05 5.69 19.45
CA SER A 70 17.34 5.96 20.71
C SER A 70 17.25 4.73 21.62
N ALA A 71 17.01 3.54 21.08
CA ALA A 71 17.01 2.29 21.83
C ALA A 71 18.40 1.96 22.41
N LEU A 72 19.45 2.17 21.62
CA LEU A 72 20.83 1.92 22.02
C LEU A 72 21.35 2.94 23.04
N LEU A 73 20.90 4.19 22.99
CA LEU A 73 21.19 5.17 24.05
C LEU A 73 20.64 4.71 25.40
N LEU A 74 19.47 4.05 25.42
CA LEU A 74 18.94 3.44 26.66
C LEU A 74 19.87 2.33 27.16
N LEU A 75 20.46 1.54 26.25
CA LEU A 75 21.47 0.55 26.60
C LEU A 75 22.72 1.19 27.22
N ILE A 76 23.20 2.34 26.71
CA ILE A 76 24.29 3.09 27.36
C ILE A 76 23.90 3.49 28.78
N VAL A 77 22.70 4.05 28.99
CA VAL A 77 22.23 4.43 30.33
C VAL A 77 22.24 3.22 31.27
N LEU A 78 21.79 2.06 30.79
CA LEU A 78 21.82 0.82 31.56
C LEU A 78 23.25 0.36 31.88
N VAL A 79 24.15 0.38 30.90
CA VAL A 79 25.56 0.03 31.10
C VAL A 79 26.23 0.96 32.10
N VAL A 80 25.99 2.28 31.99
CA VAL A 80 26.48 3.27 32.96
C VAL A 80 25.93 2.99 34.35
N ALA A 81 24.63 2.72 34.48
CA ALA A 81 24.01 2.39 35.76
C ALA A 81 24.60 1.12 36.40
N LEU A 82 24.95 0.11 35.59
CA LEU A 82 25.62 -1.12 36.06
C LEU A 82 27.09 -0.90 36.41
N LEU A 83 27.78 0.05 35.76
CA LEU A 83 29.17 0.37 36.07
C LEU A 83 29.32 1.19 37.35
N VAL A 84 28.35 2.04 37.70
CA VAL A 84 28.44 2.90 38.90
C VAL A 84 28.74 2.13 40.20
N PRO A 85 28.05 1.01 40.53
CA PRO A 85 28.39 0.21 41.71
C PRO A 85 29.81 -0.36 41.70
N SER A 86 30.38 -0.62 40.52
CA SER A 86 31.74 -1.19 40.41
C SER A 86 32.84 -0.19 40.77
N VAL A 87 32.54 1.11 40.74
CA VAL A 87 33.53 2.17 40.95
C VAL A 87 33.74 2.46 42.44
N TYR A 88 32.71 2.30 43.26
CA TYR A 88 32.78 2.57 44.69
C TYR A 88 33.06 1.28 45.48
N PRO A 89 34.16 1.14 46.24
CA PRO A 89 35.25 2.09 46.54
C PRO A 89 36.56 1.86 45.75
N SER A 90 36.59 0.92 44.81
CA SER A 90 37.81 0.19 44.47
C SER A 90 38.71 0.82 43.40
N SER A 91 38.23 1.71 42.52
CA SER A 91 39.05 2.22 41.41
C SER A 91 38.55 3.54 40.82
N PRO A 92 39.15 4.70 41.17
CA PRO A 92 38.71 6.00 40.67
C PRO A 92 38.88 6.18 39.15
N SER A 93 39.73 5.38 38.51
CA SER A 93 39.96 5.38 37.07
C SER A 93 38.70 5.08 36.23
N ILE A 94 37.78 4.26 36.75
CA ILE A 94 36.57 3.85 36.02
C ILE A 94 35.58 5.04 35.87
N TRP A 95 35.70 6.10 36.69
CA TRP A 95 34.90 7.31 36.53
C TRP A 95 35.09 7.97 35.16
N ILE A 96 36.28 7.89 34.56
CA ILE A 96 36.56 8.59 33.31
C ILE A 96 35.72 8.02 32.15
N PRO A 97 35.72 6.69 31.87
CA PRO A 97 34.81 6.09 30.89
C PRO A 97 33.33 6.37 31.19
N ILE A 98 32.90 6.37 32.46
CA ILE A 98 31.51 6.66 32.84
C ILE A 98 31.12 8.09 32.47
N ILE A 99 31.98 9.07 32.77
CA ILE A 99 31.74 10.48 32.43
C ILE A 99 31.71 10.66 30.91
N ILE A 100 32.67 10.05 30.20
CA ILE A 100 32.73 10.09 28.73
C ILE A 100 31.43 9.55 28.14
N LEU A 101 30.98 8.35 28.54
CA LEU A 101 29.75 7.73 28.05
C LEU A 101 28.51 8.57 28.38
N SER A 102 28.44 9.16 29.57
CA SER A 102 27.30 9.97 30.01
C SER A 102 27.19 11.28 29.23
N VAL A 103 28.29 12.04 29.15
CA VAL A 103 28.33 13.33 28.44
C VAL A 103 28.20 13.12 26.93
N GLY A 104 28.95 12.16 26.37
CA GLY A 104 28.87 11.81 24.95
C GLY A 104 27.48 11.29 24.57
N GLY A 105 26.87 10.45 25.40
CA GLY A 105 25.51 9.95 25.22
C GLY A 105 24.49 11.09 25.18
N MET A 106 24.63 12.09 26.05
CA MET A 106 23.80 13.30 26.04
C MET A 106 23.95 14.08 24.73
N ILE A 107 25.18 14.29 24.25
CA ILE A 107 25.44 14.97 22.98
C ILE A 107 24.81 14.20 21.81
N ILE A 108 24.99 12.88 21.76
CA ILE A 108 24.39 12.04 20.72
C ILE A 108 22.86 12.12 20.76
N ALA A 109 22.25 12.10 21.95
CA ALA A 109 20.80 12.24 22.11
C ALA A 109 20.30 13.57 21.51
N LEU A 110 21.03 14.67 21.73
CA LEU A 110 20.71 15.97 21.14
C LEU A 110 20.85 15.95 19.62
N CYS A 111 21.94 15.38 19.09
CA CYS A 111 22.14 15.23 17.64
C CYS A 111 21.05 14.37 16.98
N ASN A 112 20.66 13.25 17.62
CA ASN A 112 19.60 12.38 17.13
C ASN A 112 18.24 13.09 17.12
N ARG A 113 17.94 13.84 18.19
CA ARG A 113 16.73 14.67 18.28
C ARG A 113 16.68 15.77 17.22
N ALA A 114 17.82 16.35 16.86
CA ALA A 114 17.93 17.34 15.79
C ALA A 114 17.77 16.76 14.37
N GLY A 115 17.68 15.43 14.23
CA GLY A 115 17.50 14.76 12.94
C GLY A 115 18.81 14.39 12.22
N TYR A 116 19.98 14.71 12.80
CA TYR A 116 21.29 14.33 12.27
C TYR A 116 21.63 12.87 12.58
N THR A 117 20.78 11.94 12.15
CA THR A 117 20.83 10.52 12.54
C THR A 117 22.15 9.85 12.18
N THR A 118 22.66 10.05 10.96
CA THR A 118 23.94 9.48 10.51
C THR A 118 25.10 9.96 11.36
N LEU A 119 25.16 11.26 11.65
CA LEU A 119 26.19 11.84 12.52
C LEU A 119 26.08 11.25 13.92
N SER A 120 24.87 11.18 14.46
CA SER A 120 24.59 10.59 15.77
C SER A 120 25.06 9.12 15.83
N SER A 121 24.79 8.30 14.81
CA SER A 121 25.23 6.90 14.76
C SER A 121 26.75 6.77 14.69
N VAL A 122 27.43 7.60 13.89
CA VAL A 122 28.89 7.61 13.80
C VAL A 122 29.51 8.06 15.12
N SER A 123 29.02 9.15 15.71
CA SER A 123 29.43 9.63 17.02
C SER A 123 29.19 8.60 18.12
N TYR A 124 28.14 7.79 18.02
CA TYR A 124 27.85 6.72 18.97
C TYR A 124 28.90 5.61 18.93
N VAL A 125 29.28 5.14 17.74
CA VAL A 125 30.34 4.12 17.62
C VAL A 125 31.68 4.67 18.12
N LEU A 126 32.04 5.90 17.70
CA LEU A 126 33.24 6.57 18.16
C LEU A 126 33.24 6.78 19.68
N LEU A 127 32.10 7.06 20.29
CA LEU A 127 31.97 7.21 21.74
C LEU A 127 32.32 5.90 22.45
N ILE A 128 31.85 4.76 21.95
CA ILE A 128 32.20 3.45 22.52
C ILE A 128 33.70 3.21 22.36
N ASP A 129 34.25 3.46 21.17
CA ASP A 129 35.69 3.28 20.92
C ASP A 129 36.55 4.18 21.83
N ILE A 130 36.15 5.45 22.05
CA ILE A 130 36.82 6.39 22.96
C ILE A 130 36.70 5.91 24.42
N ALA A 131 35.52 5.43 24.83
CA ALA A 131 35.32 4.93 26.19
C ALA A 131 36.15 3.66 26.47
N LEU A 132 36.22 2.72 25.52
CA LEU A 132 37.06 1.52 25.62
C LEU A 132 38.55 1.87 25.60
N THR A 133 38.97 2.76 24.70
CA THR A 133 40.36 3.23 24.65
C THR A 133 40.75 3.94 25.95
N GLY A 134 39.87 4.80 26.47
CA GLY A 134 40.02 5.48 27.75
C GLY A 134 40.12 4.49 28.90
N PHE A 135 39.30 3.43 28.90
CA PHE A 135 39.37 2.37 29.90
C PHE A 135 40.76 1.71 29.94
N PHE A 136 41.37 1.41 28.78
CA PHE A 136 42.73 0.86 28.74
C PHE A 136 43.81 1.88 29.14
N TYR A 137 43.66 3.14 28.74
CA TYR A 137 44.66 4.17 29.00
C TYR A 137 44.70 4.57 30.48
N PHE A 138 43.54 4.80 31.09
CA PHE A 138 43.44 5.28 32.47
C PHE A 138 43.53 4.17 33.51
N LYS A 139 43.50 2.88 33.12
CA LYS A 139 43.57 1.75 34.05
C LYS A 139 44.81 1.90 34.96
N PRO A 140 44.67 1.73 36.29
CA PRO A 140 45.76 1.99 37.24
C PRO A 140 46.96 1.07 37.07
N THR A 141 46.78 -0.10 36.46
CA THR A 141 47.89 -0.98 36.07
C THR A 141 48.55 -0.43 34.80
N PRO A 142 49.79 0.10 34.88
CA PRO A 142 50.43 0.73 33.74
C PRO A 142 50.73 -0.27 32.61
N ALA A 143 50.99 -1.54 32.96
CA ALA A 143 51.37 -2.57 32.01
C ALA A 143 50.17 -3.42 31.51
N LEU A 144 50.24 -3.83 30.25
CA LEU A 144 49.36 -4.84 29.67
C LEU A 144 49.76 -6.23 30.18
N ASN A 145 48.81 -6.92 30.81
CA ASN A 145 48.95 -8.32 31.20
C ASN A 145 48.18 -9.23 30.21
N SER A 146 48.41 -10.55 30.29
CA SER A 146 47.76 -11.53 29.41
C SER A 146 46.24 -11.59 29.61
N THR A 147 45.76 -11.38 30.84
CA THR A 147 44.31 -11.36 31.15
C THR A 147 43.57 -10.21 30.48
N ASN A 148 44.23 -9.07 30.25
CA ASN A 148 43.63 -7.92 29.59
C ASN A 148 43.53 -8.09 28.06
N MET A 149 44.16 -9.12 27.47
CA MET A 149 44.08 -9.35 26.01
C MET A 149 42.65 -9.64 25.56
N THR A 150 41.88 -10.38 26.36
CA THR A 150 40.45 -10.66 26.06
C THR A 150 39.58 -9.41 26.14
N ALA A 151 40.03 -8.35 26.83
CA ALA A 151 39.31 -7.08 26.83
C ALA A 151 39.42 -6.34 25.49
N PHE A 152 40.40 -6.65 24.63
CA PHE A 152 40.42 -6.14 23.26
C PHE A 152 39.28 -6.70 22.42
N ASP A 153 38.80 -7.90 22.75
CA ASP A 153 37.66 -8.48 22.07
C ASP A 153 36.37 -7.67 22.32
N LEU A 154 36.31 -6.83 23.36
CA LEU A 154 35.17 -5.92 23.60
C LEU A 154 35.00 -4.86 22.51
N PHE A 155 36.05 -4.50 21.75
CA PHE A 155 35.92 -3.59 20.61
C PHE A 155 34.98 -4.14 19.54
N ILE A 156 34.83 -5.47 19.45
CA ILE A 156 33.88 -6.09 18.51
C ILE A 156 32.45 -5.65 18.77
N ILE A 157 32.11 -5.34 20.01
CA ILE A 157 30.77 -4.87 20.38
C ILE A 157 30.48 -3.55 19.67
N ALA A 158 31.44 -2.63 19.58
CA ALA A 158 31.26 -1.37 18.87
C ALA A 158 31.05 -1.59 17.35
N VAL A 159 31.74 -2.55 16.72
CA VAL A 159 31.49 -2.92 15.32
C VAL A 159 30.14 -3.57 15.12
N LEU A 160 29.73 -4.49 16.00
CA LEU A 160 28.43 -5.17 15.91
C LEU A 160 27.28 -4.18 16.09
N VAL A 161 27.39 -3.28 17.07
CA VAL A 161 26.43 -2.19 17.26
C VAL A 161 26.44 -1.26 16.06
N GLY A 162 27.62 -0.90 15.55
CA GLY A 162 27.78 -0.16 14.30
C GLY A 162 27.08 -0.85 13.13
N GLY A 163 27.17 -2.17 12.99
CA GLY A 163 26.48 -2.95 11.96
C GLY A 163 24.96 -2.82 11.95
N VAL A 164 24.36 -2.44 13.09
CA VAL A 164 22.92 -2.23 13.21
C VAL A 164 22.51 -0.78 12.87
N ILE A 165 23.37 0.21 13.14
CA ILE A 165 23.00 1.64 13.04
C ILE A 165 23.75 2.46 11.99
N LEU A 166 24.96 2.06 11.62
CA LEU A 166 25.76 2.77 10.62
C LEU A 166 25.22 2.47 9.23
N PRO A 167 25.28 3.44 8.30
CA PRO A 167 25.15 3.14 6.89
C PRO A 167 26.20 2.11 6.45
N LYS A 168 25.82 1.17 5.57
CA LYS A 168 26.70 0.08 5.09
C LYS A 168 28.10 0.53 4.66
N ARG A 169 28.21 1.75 4.14
CA ARG A 169 29.47 2.33 3.64
C ARG A 169 30.49 2.56 4.75
N PHE A 170 30.07 2.81 5.99
CA PHE A 170 30.95 3.15 7.10
C PHE A 170 31.37 1.94 7.95
N ILE A 171 30.70 0.79 7.81
CA ILE A 171 31.00 -0.40 8.63
C ILE A 171 32.44 -0.91 8.43
N PRO A 172 32.96 -1.06 7.19
CA PRO A 172 34.35 -1.49 6.99
C PRO A 172 35.37 -0.51 7.56
N TRP A 173 35.10 0.80 7.45
CA TRP A 173 35.95 1.84 8.02
C TRP A 173 35.98 1.78 9.55
N SER A 174 34.84 1.51 10.18
CA SER A 174 34.77 1.29 11.63
C SER A 174 35.61 0.09 12.07
N GLY A 175 35.55 -1.03 11.34
CA GLY A 175 36.37 -2.21 11.64
C GLY A 175 37.87 -1.95 11.46
N MET A 176 38.26 -1.24 10.40
CA MET A 176 39.65 -0.82 10.19
C MET A 176 40.14 0.10 11.32
N LEU A 177 39.31 1.07 11.73
CA LEU A 177 39.63 1.97 12.84
C LEU A 177 39.88 1.19 14.13
N GLN A 178 39.06 0.19 14.45
CA GLN A 178 39.23 -0.61 15.65
C GLN A 178 40.50 -1.47 15.62
N ILE A 179 40.81 -2.11 14.49
CA ILE A 179 42.06 -2.86 14.33
C ILE A 179 43.26 -1.91 14.55
N LEU A 180 43.19 -0.69 14.03
CA LEU A 180 44.21 0.34 14.24
C LEU A 180 44.30 0.77 15.71
N LEU A 181 43.17 0.98 16.40
CA LEU A 181 43.15 1.34 17.82
C LEU A 181 43.72 0.23 18.70
N ILE A 182 43.34 -1.03 18.47
CA ILE A 182 43.87 -2.20 19.19
C ILE A 182 45.39 -2.29 18.98
N SER A 183 45.84 -2.15 17.73
CA SER A 183 47.27 -2.14 17.41
C SER A 183 47.99 -1.01 18.15
N LEU A 184 47.45 0.21 18.12
CA LEU A 184 48.03 1.37 18.79
C LEU A 184 48.13 1.13 20.30
N ILE A 185 47.06 0.68 20.96
CA ILE A 185 47.07 0.41 22.41
C ILE A 185 48.10 -0.67 22.75
N PHE A 186 48.17 -1.75 21.97
CA PHE A 186 49.10 -2.86 22.19
C PHE A 186 50.57 -2.43 22.07
N PHE A 187 50.90 -1.58 21.10
CA PHE A 187 52.28 -1.13 20.87
C PHE A 187 52.71 0.02 21.78
N LEU A 188 51.81 0.94 22.12
CA LEU A 188 52.14 2.11 22.97
C LEU A 188 52.18 1.78 24.45
N ARG A 189 51.41 0.78 24.93
CA ARG A 189 51.41 0.43 26.36
C ARG A 189 52.60 -0.47 26.72
N PRO A 190 53.23 -0.26 27.89
CA PRO A 190 54.26 -1.15 28.38
C PRO A 190 53.66 -2.55 28.66
N LYS A 191 54.48 -3.59 28.51
CA LYS A 191 54.06 -4.99 28.62
C LYS A 191 54.56 -5.55 29.95
N ASP A 192 53.71 -6.27 30.66
CA ASP A 192 54.08 -6.92 31.91
C ASP A 192 54.90 -8.19 31.65
N ALA A 193 55.57 -8.72 32.67
CA ALA A 193 56.40 -9.92 32.58
C ALA A 193 55.65 -11.11 31.98
N THR A 194 54.38 -11.32 32.38
CA THR A 194 53.54 -12.40 31.84
C THR A 194 53.29 -12.25 30.34
N MET A 195 53.20 -11.01 29.85
CA MET A 195 52.93 -10.72 28.44
C MET A 195 54.21 -10.84 27.61
N ILE A 196 55.35 -10.45 28.17
CA ILE A 196 56.67 -10.65 27.56
C ILE A 196 56.95 -12.15 27.40
N GLU A 197 56.69 -12.94 28.44
CA GLU A 197 56.82 -14.41 28.40
C GLU A 197 55.93 -15.01 27.31
N LEU A 198 54.66 -14.59 27.23
CA LEU A 198 53.74 -15.06 26.19
C LEU A 198 54.25 -14.72 24.78
N ILE A 199 54.78 -13.52 24.57
CA ILE A 199 55.34 -13.09 23.27
C ILE A 199 56.61 -13.89 22.94
N GLN A 200 57.45 -14.20 23.94
CA GLN A 200 58.66 -15.00 23.75
C GLN A 200 58.31 -16.45 23.37
N ILE A 201 57.33 -17.07 24.06
CA ILE A 201 56.85 -18.42 23.74
C ILE A 201 56.23 -18.46 22.33
N ALA A 202 55.46 -17.43 21.97
CA ALA A 202 54.84 -17.33 20.64
C ALA A 202 55.83 -16.97 19.52
N GLY A 203 57.04 -16.50 19.85
CA GLY A 203 58.09 -16.08 18.93
C GLY A 203 57.83 -14.76 18.19
N ASN A 204 56.58 -14.29 18.10
CA ASN A 204 56.20 -13.05 17.43
C ASN A 204 54.99 -12.39 18.11
N PRO A 205 55.02 -11.07 18.43
CA PRO A 205 53.89 -10.36 19.02
C PRO A 205 52.61 -10.41 18.16
N TYR A 206 52.73 -10.59 16.84
CA TYR A 206 51.59 -10.77 15.94
C TYR A 206 50.72 -11.98 16.32
N VAL A 207 51.34 -13.07 16.76
CA VAL A 207 50.63 -14.30 17.12
C VAL A 207 49.67 -14.05 18.29
N ALA A 208 50.03 -13.16 19.23
CA ALA A 208 49.19 -12.80 20.37
C ALA A 208 47.95 -11.97 19.96
N LEU A 209 48.04 -11.19 18.89
CA LEU A 209 46.92 -10.37 18.37
C LEU A 209 46.07 -11.09 17.32
N MET A 210 46.54 -12.22 16.80
CA MET A 210 45.92 -12.90 15.66
C MET A 210 44.48 -13.33 15.95
N SER A 211 44.18 -13.85 17.14
CA SER A 211 42.80 -14.22 17.52
C SER A 211 41.86 -13.02 17.50
N THR A 212 42.27 -11.90 18.07
CA THR A 212 41.48 -10.66 18.11
C THR A 212 41.31 -10.07 16.70
N PHE A 213 42.34 -10.10 15.85
CA PHE A 213 42.24 -9.62 14.47
C PHE A 213 41.31 -10.48 13.63
N VAL A 214 41.40 -11.81 13.74
CA VAL A 214 40.47 -12.72 13.07
C VAL A 214 39.04 -12.47 13.53
N LEU A 215 38.82 -12.32 14.84
CA LEU A 215 37.51 -11.99 15.41
C LEU A 215 36.95 -10.68 14.82
N HIS A 216 37.78 -9.62 14.72
CA HIS A 216 37.35 -8.34 14.16
C HIS A 216 37.09 -8.39 12.66
N LEU A 217 37.92 -9.10 11.89
CA LEU A 217 37.72 -9.25 10.45
C LEU A 217 36.43 -10.00 10.17
N VAL A 218 36.20 -11.12 10.88
CA VAL A 218 34.97 -11.91 10.75
C VAL A 218 33.76 -11.10 11.22
N GLY A 219 33.81 -10.49 12.40
CA GLY A 219 32.68 -9.73 12.94
C GLY A 219 32.34 -8.49 12.11
N THR A 220 33.34 -7.77 11.57
CA THR A 220 33.12 -6.65 10.64
C THR A 220 32.48 -7.14 9.34
N SER A 221 32.96 -8.27 8.79
CA SER A 221 32.40 -8.87 7.58
C SER A 221 30.94 -9.30 7.78
N LEU A 222 30.65 -9.95 8.91
CA LEU A 222 29.28 -10.35 9.28
C LEU A 222 28.36 -9.14 9.49
N ALA A 223 28.82 -8.11 10.21
CA ALA A 223 28.08 -6.87 10.41
C ALA A 223 27.77 -6.17 9.08
N TRP A 224 28.76 -6.12 8.17
CA TRP A 224 28.60 -5.53 6.85
C TRP A 224 27.63 -6.31 5.96
N LEU A 225 27.75 -7.64 5.92
CA LEU A 225 26.83 -8.53 5.18
C LEU A 225 25.40 -8.44 5.73
N HIS A 226 25.26 -8.38 7.05
CA HIS A 226 23.96 -8.20 7.70
C HIS A 226 23.31 -6.87 7.29
N ALA A 227 24.04 -5.75 7.39
CA ALA A 227 23.54 -4.45 6.97
C ALA A 227 23.16 -4.42 5.48
N TRP A 228 23.99 -5.02 4.63
CA TRP A 228 23.71 -5.15 3.20
C TRP A 228 22.45 -5.99 2.92
N SER A 229 22.30 -7.11 3.61
CA SER A 229 21.14 -8.01 3.50
C SER A 229 19.84 -7.30 3.90
N VAL A 230 19.85 -6.60 5.05
CA VAL A 230 18.67 -5.87 5.55
C VAL A 230 18.26 -4.75 4.59
N GLU A 231 19.22 -3.99 4.05
CA GLU A 231 18.92 -2.92 3.10
C GLU A 231 18.30 -3.48 1.81
N ASN A 232 18.85 -4.58 1.27
CA ASN A 232 18.28 -5.23 0.08
C ASN A 232 16.91 -5.87 0.35
N ALA A 233 16.68 -6.40 1.55
CA ALA A 233 15.37 -6.91 1.94
C ALA A 233 14.35 -5.77 2.03
N LEU A 234 14.75 -4.61 2.56
CA LEU A 234 13.89 -3.43 2.67
C LEU A 234 13.49 -2.88 1.29
N ILE A 235 14.45 -2.74 0.37
CA ILE A 235 14.18 -2.29 -1.01
C ILE A 235 13.23 -3.26 -1.73
N ARG A 236 13.41 -4.58 -1.55
CA ARG A 236 12.51 -5.57 -2.13
C ARG A 236 11.11 -5.50 -1.53
N ALA A 237 11.01 -5.27 -0.22
CA ALA A 237 9.72 -5.12 0.44
C ALA A 237 8.98 -3.86 -0.06
N SER A 238 9.67 -2.72 -0.21
CA SER A 238 9.05 -1.50 -0.72
C SER A 238 8.60 -1.65 -2.18
N GLN A 239 9.41 -2.28 -3.03
CA GLN A 239 9.02 -2.59 -4.42
C GLN A 239 7.82 -3.53 -4.49
N ALA A 240 7.71 -4.49 -3.54
CA ALA A 240 6.57 -5.38 -3.46
C ALA A 240 5.29 -4.65 -3.02
N GLU A 241 5.41 -3.65 -2.13
CA GLU A 241 4.30 -2.80 -1.69
C GLU A 241 3.80 -1.91 -2.84
N GLU A 242 4.70 -1.22 -3.54
CA GLU A 242 4.37 -0.43 -4.74
C GLU A 242 3.71 -1.29 -5.83
N LEU A 243 4.21 -2.52 -6.04
CA LEU A 243 3.63 -3.46 -7.00
C LEU A 243 2.24 -3.96 -6.55
N ALA A 244 2.01 -4.12 -5.26
CA ALA A 244 0.72 -4.54 -4.72
C ALA A 244 -0.33 -3.45 -4.91
N GLU A 245 0.02 -2.19 -4.63
CA GLU A 245 -0.86 -1.02 -4.86
C GLU A 245 -1.20 -0.89 -6.35
N ALA A 246 -0.20 -0.94 -7.24
CA ALA A 246 -0.43 -0.89 -8.68
C ALA A 246 -1.30 -2.05 -9.20
N ARG A 247 -1.16 -3.25 -8.63
CA ARG A 247 -2.01 -4.40 -8.97
C ARG A 247 -3.44 -4.22 -8.49
N GLU A 248 -3.63 -3.62 -7.32
CA GLU A 248 -4.96 -3.32 -6.80
C GLU A 248 -5.69 -2.34 -7.74
N GLU A 249 -5.03 -1.25 -8.15
CA GLU A 249 -5.58 -0.29 -9.12
C GLU A 249 -5.95 -0.95 -10.45
N LEU A 250 -5.06 -1.78 -11.01
CA LEU A 250 -5.33 -2.52 -12.24
C LEU A 250 -6.50 -3.51 -12.09
N SER A 251 -6.63 -4.16 -10.95
CA SER A 251 -7.73 -5.09 -10.68
C SER A 251 -9.08 -4.36 -10.59
N GLN A 252 -9.10 -3.14 -10.04
CA GLN A 252 -10.27 -2.29 -9.98
C GLN A 252 -10.67 -1.83 -11.38
N GLN A 253 -9.70 -1.39 -12.20
CA GLN A 253 -9.95 -0.98 -13.58
C GLN A 253 -10.46 -2.15 -14.43
N ALA A 254 -9.85 -3.33 -14.32
CA ALA A 254 -10.28 -4.53 -15.04
C ALA A 254 -11.71 -4.93 -14.65
N SER A 255 -12.05 -4.84 -13.36
CA SER A 255 -13.41 -5.10 -12.86
C SER A 255 -14.43 -4.11 -13.41
N TYR A 256 -14.05 -2.83 -13.52
CA TYR A 256 -14.90 -1.80 -14.12
C TYR A 256 -15.15 -2.07 -15.61
N THR A 257 -14.09 -2.36 -16.38
CA THR A 257 -14.21 -2.69 -17.81
C THR A 257 -15.02 -3.96 -18.04
N ALA A 258 -14.85 -4.99 -17.20
CA ALA A 258 -15.65 -6.22 -17.30
C ALA A 258 -17.14 -5.94 -17.09
N LYS A 259 -17.50 -5.11 -16.11
CA LYS A 259 -18.90 -4.69 -15.86
C LYS A 259 -19.46 -3.88 -17.03
N GLN A 260 -18.68 -2.98 -17.62
CA GLN A 260 -19.10 -2.23 -18.80
C GLN A 260 -19.37 -3.16 -19.99
N LYS A 261 -18.47 -4.11 -20.26
CA LYS A 261 -18.65 -5.10 -21.33
C LYS A 261 -19.90 -5.95 -21.12
N GLN A 262 -20.12 -6.45 -19.90
CA GLN A 262 -21.31 -7.23 -19.59
C GLN A 262 -22.60 -6.44 -19.87
N ARG A 263 -22.66 -5.17 -19.42
CA ARG A 263 -23.80 -4.29 -19.71
C ARG A 263 -24.00 -4.12 -21.21
N LEU A 264 -22.93 -3.82 -21.95
CA LEU A 264 -22.98 -3.71 -23.42
C LEU A 264 -23.53 -4.97 -24.08
N GLU A 265 -23.05 -6.15 -23.68
CA GLU A 265 -23.54 -7.44 -24.20
C GLU A 265 -25.03 -7.65 -23.91
N GLU A 266 -25.47 -7.41 -22.67
CA GLU A 266 -26.88 -7.48 -22.27
C GLU A 266 -27.75 -6.55 -23.14
N GLY A 267 -27.30 -5.31 -23.36
CA GLY A 267 -27.99 -4.35 -24.20
C GLY A 267 -28.03 -4.76 -25.68
N ILE A 268 -26.95 -5.33 -26.23
CA ILE A 268 -26.92 -5.87 -27.60
C ILE A 268 -27.89 -7.02 -27.75
N THR A 269 -27.88 -7.99 -26.81
CA THR A 269 -28.81 -9.13 -26.84
C THR A 269 -30.25 -8.68 -26.83
N SER A 270 -30.58 -7.66 -26.03
CA SER A 270 -31.94 -7.10 -25.97
C SER A 270 -32.39 -6.44 -27.28
N ILE A 271 -31.49 -5.69 -27.92
CA ILE A 271 -31.74 -5.09 -29.25
C ILE A 271 -31.94 -6.19 -30.30
N LEU A 272 -31.09 -7.22 -30.31
CA LEU A 272 -31.20 -8.36 -31.23
C LEU A 272 -32.51 -9.14 -31.05
N GLU A 273 -32.93 -9.37 -29.81
CA GLU A 273 -34.20 -10.05 -29.52
C GLU A 273 -35.39 -9.24 -30.02
N THR A 274 -35.37 -7.92 -29.82
CA THR A 274 -36.40 -7.02 -30.36
C THR A 274 -36.44 -7.10 -31.88
N HIS A 275 -35.29 -7.05 -32.54
CA HIS A 275 -35.20 -7.17 -33.99
C HIS A 275 -35.78 -8.51 -34.47
N ARG A 276 -35.46 -9.64 -33.81
CA ARG A 276 -36.05 -10.95 -34.12
C ARG A 276 -37.57 -10.97 -34.00
N LYS A 277 -38.14 -10.36 -32.94
CA LYS A 277 -39.60 -10.25 -32.74
C LYS A 277 -40.26 -9.43 -33.86
N VAL A 278 -39.64 -8.33 -34.26
CA VAL A 278 -40.11 -7.50 -35.38
C VAL A 278 -40.05 -8.28 -36.70
N SER A 279 -38.96 -9.00 -36.97
CA SER A 279 -38.83 -9.85 -38.16
C SER A 279 -39.88 -10.97 -38.20
N ALA A 280 -40.36 -11.43 -37.05
CA ALA A 280 -41.46 -12.38 -36.93
C ALA A 280 -42.86 -11.74 -37.11
N GLY A 281 -42.95 -10.45 -37.46
CA GLY A 281 -44.20 -9.73 -37.70
C GLY A 281 -44.77 -9.00 -36.47
N ASN A 282 -44.11 -9.06 -35.31
CA ASN A 282 -44.56 -8.33 -34.12
C ASN A 282 -43.98 -6.89 -34.13
N LEU A 283 -44.62 -5.99 -34.87
CA LEU A 283 -44.23 -4.57 -34.94
C LEU A 283 -44.47 -3.79 -33.64
N ALA A 284 -45.20 -4.36 -32.67
CA ALA A 284 -45.41 -3.75 -31.36
C ALA A 284 -44.22 -3.98 -30.41
N ALA A 285 -43.27 -4.86 -30.77
CA ALA A 285 -42.05 -5.05 -29.98
C ALA A 285 -41.23 -3.75 -29.93
N ARG A 286 -40.64 -3.47 -28.76
CA ARG A 286 -39.77 -2.33 -28.51
C ARG A 286 -38.53 -2.80 -27.78
N ALA A 287 -37.38 -2.22 -28.13
CA ALA A 287 -36.15 -2.44 -27.41
C ALA A 287 -36.26 -1.73 -26.06
N PRO A 288 -36.02 -2.41 -24.92
CA PRO A 288 -36.00 -1.76 -23.62
C PRO A 288 -34.72 -0.93 -23.49
N VAL A 289 -34.85 0.35 -23.77
CA VAL A 289 -33.72 1.29 -23.76
C VAL A 289 -33.73 2.05 -22.44
N HIS A 290 -32.71 1.86 -21.62
CA HIS A 290 -32.51 2.64 -20.41
C HIS A 290 -31.54 3.79 -20.71
N GLU A 291 -31.81 5.00 -20.22
CA GLU A 291 -30.99 6.21 -20.44
C GLU A 291 -29.54 6.04 -19.96
N ASP A 292 -29.32 5.18 -18.96
CA ASP A 292 -28.00 4.92 -18.40
C ASP A 292 -27.13 3.98 -19.27
N HIS A 293 -27.62 3.55 -20.43
CA HIS A 293 -26.94 2.56 -21.27
C HIS A 293 -26.22 3.24 -22.45
N GLU A 294 -24.99 2.83 -22.74
CA GLU A 294 -24.22 3.36 -23.89
C GLU A 294 -24.92 3.11 -25.24
N LEU A 295 -25.78 2.08 -25.30
CA LEU A 295 -26.58 1.73 -26.47
C LEU A 295 -27.90 2.51 -26.55
N TRP A 296 -28.11 3.51 -25.69
CA TRP A 296 -29.39 4.21 -25.62
C TRP A 296 -29.76 4.85 -26.96
N GLN A 297 -28.80 5.51 -27.60
CA GLN A 297 -29.02 6.16 -28.90
C GLN A 297 -29.41 5.15 -29.99
N ILE A 298 -28.80 3.96 -29.99
CA ILE A 298 -29.10 2.88 -30.95
C ILE A 298 -30.50 2.31 -30.69
N GLY A 299 -30.83 2.00 -29.44
CA GLY A 299 -32.16 1.49 -29.10
C GLY A 299 -33.27 2.52 -29.39
N HIS A 300 -33.03 3.79 -29.11
CA HIS A 300 -34.00 4.86 -29.34
C HIS A 300 -34.27 5.06 -30.83
N SER A 301 -33.21 5.14 -31.66
CA SER A 301 -33.36 5.23 -33.11
C SER A 301 -34.10 4.02 -33.70
N LEU A 302 -33.82 2.80 -33.22
CA LEU A 302 -34.56 1.60 -33.61
C LEU A 302 -36.05 1.72 -33.28
N ASN A 303 -36.40 2.11 -32.05
CA ASN A 303 -37.79 2.25 -31.63
C ASN A 303 -38.55 3.31 -32.45
N LEU A 304 -37.89 4.41 -32.83
CA LEU A 304 -38.46 5.42 -33.73
C LEU A 304 -38.73 4.85 -35.13
N LEU A 305 -37.79 4.07 -35.68
CA LEU A 305 -37.99 3.40 -36.96
C LEU A 305 -39.16 2.42 -36.91
N LEU A 306 -39.25 1.60 -35.85
CA LEU A 306 -40.35 0.65 -35.66
C LEU A 306 -41.70 1.35 -35.52
N MET A 307 -41.75 2.49 -34.82
CA MET A 307 -42.95 3.30 -34.71
C MET A 307 -43.41 3.81 -36.09
N ARG A 308 -42.47 4.31 -36.91
CA ARG A 308 -42.80 4.78 -38.28
C ARG A 308 -43.31 3.65 -39.16
N VAL A 309 -42.68 2.48 -39.11
CA VAL A 309 -43.12 1.30 -39.88
C VAL A 309 -44.50 0.83 -39.43
N GLN A 310 -44.75 0.78 -38.12
CA GLN A 310 -46.06 0.41 -37.57
C GLN A 310 -47.15 1.40 -38.00
N GLN A 311 -46.86 2.70 -37.98
CA GLN A 311 -47.79 3.73 -38.45
C GLN A 311 -48.12 3.55 -39.94
N GLN A 312 -47.10 3.31 -40.76
CA GLN A 312 -47.27 3.07 -42.19
C GLN A 312 -48.10 1.82 -42.49
N GLU A 313 -47.91 0.72 -41.74
CA GLU A 313 -48.72 -0.49 -41.88
C GLU A 313 -50.18 -0.23 -41.52
N GLN A 314 -50.43 0.52 -40.44
CA GLN A 314 -51.78 0.88 -40.00
C GLN A 314 -52.48 1.76 -41.04
N ASP A 315 -51.78 2.76 -41.58
CA ASP A 315 -52.30 3.64 -42.61
C ASP A 315 -52.65 2.85 -43.89
N TYR A 316 -51.80 1.88 -44.26
CA TYR A 316 -52.07 0.99 -45.38
C TYR A 316 -53.31 0.11 -45.16
N ARG A 317 -53.47 -0.47 -43.95
CA ARG A 317 -54.66 -1.26 -43.60
C ARG A 317 -55.94 -0.42 -43.62
N VAL A 318 -55.88 0.82 -43.13
CA VAL A 318 -57.00 1.77 -43.19
C VAL A 318 -57.33 2.11 -44.64
N LEU A 319 -56.32 2.39 -45.47
CA LEU A 319 -56.52 2.65 -46.90
C LEU A 319 -57.18 1.46 -47.59
N GLN A 320 -56.67 0.24 -47.38
CA GLN A 320 -57.21 -0.98 -47.97
C GLN A 320 -58.67 -1.24 -47.53
N ALA A 321 -58.98 -1.03 -46.25
CA ALA A 321 -60.35 -1.12 -45.75
C ALA A 321 -61.26 -0.06 -46.38
N THR A 322 -60.77 1.16 -46.56
CA THR A 322 -61.51 2.26 -47.21
C THR A 322 -61.81 1.92 -48.66
N CYS A 323 -60.83 1.40 -49.41
CA CYS A 323 -61.03 0.95 -50.79
C CYS A 323 -62.09 -0.16 -50.89
N GLN A 324 -62.03 -1.18 -50.02
CA GLN A 324 -63.03 -2.25 -49.99
C GLN A 324 -64.44 -1.75 -49.64
N GLU A 325 -64.55 -0.77 -48.73
CA GLU A 325 -65.85 -0.16 -48.41
C GLU A 325 -66.40 0.67 -49.57
N ILE A 326 -65.55 1.45 -50.26
CA ILE A 326 -65.94 2.21 -51.46
C ILE A 326 -66.41 1.25 -52.56
N GLU A 327 -65.70 0.16 -52.80
CA GLU A 327 -66.07 -0.82 -53.82
C GLU A 327 -67.44 -1.46 -53.52
N LYS A 328 -67.71 -1.79 -52.25
CA LYS A 328 -69.05 -2.25 -51.81
C LYS A 328 -70.13 -1.18 -52.02
N CYS A 329 -69.82 0.09 -51.77
CA CYS A 329 -70.74 1.20 -52.04
C CYS A 329 -71.05 1.36 -53.53
N ILE A 330 -70.03 1.23 -54.39
CA ILE A 330 -70.21 1.27 -55.85
C ILE A 330 -71.13 0.13 -56.30
N GLN A 331 -70.89 -1.09 -55.83
CA GLN A 331 -71.74 -2.25 -56.14
C GLN A 331 -73.21 -2.04 -55.67
N ALA A 332 -73.42 -1.44 -54.50
CA ALA A 332 -74.77 -1.11 -54.02
C ALA A 332 -75.46 -0.04 -54.89
N LEU A 333 -74.73 0.96 -55.38
CA LEU A 333 -75.24 1.97 -56.31
C LEU A 333 -75.64 1.35 -57.65
N ASP A 334 -74.81 0.47 -58.20
CA ASP A 334 -75.13 -0.23 -59.46
C ASP A 334 -76.36 -1.15 -59.34
N ALA A 335 -76.56 -1.77 -58.17
CA ALA A 335 -77.78 -2.52 -57.87
C ALA A 335 -79.03 -1.62 -57.83
N THR A 336 -78.88 -0.39 -57.33
CA THR A 336 -79.96 0.62 -57.33
C THR A 336 -80.35 0.99 -58.75
N ARG A 337 -79.33 1.22 -59.61
CA ARG A 337 -79.52 1.61 -61.01
C ARG A 337 -80.21 0.53 -61.84
N SER A 338 -80.07 -0.73 -61.47
CA SER A 338 -80.75 -1.88 -62.10
C SER A 338 -82.17 -2.14 -61.56
N GLY A 339 -82.73 -1.23 -60.76
CA GLY A 339 -84.13 -1.28 -60.29
C GLY A 339 -84.36 -2.16 -59.05
N ARG A 340 -83.30 -2.64 -58.40
CA ARG A 340 -83.40 -3.34 -57.11
C ARG A 340 -83.28 -2.32 -55.97
N GLN A 341 -84.07 -2.48 -54.90
CA GLN A 341 -83.90 -1.67 -53.70
C GLN A 341 -82.54 -2.00 -53.05
N PRO A 342 -81.61 -1.03 -52.94
CA PRO A 342 -80.29 -1.29 -52.38
C PRO A 342 -80.35 -1.39 -50.85
N VAL A 343 -79.60 -2.34 -50.29
CA VAL A 343 -79.26 -2.33 -48.86
C VAL A 343 -77.87 -1.70 -48.76
N PHE A 344 -77.79 -0.47 -48.25
CA PHE A 344 -76.51 0.21 -48.08
C PHE A 344 -75.67 -0.51 -47.01
N PRO A 345 -74.41 -0.87 -47.30
CA PRO A 345 -73.54 -1.50 -46.32
C PRO A 345 -73.15 -0.51 -45.21
N THR A 346 -73.00 -1.01 -43.99
CA THR A 346 -72.55 -0.20 -42.86
C THR A 346 -71.06 0.12 -43.00
N CYS A 347 -70.72 1.32 -43.47
CA CYS A 347 -69.33 1.77 -43.58
C CYS A 347 -68.75 2.17 -42.22
N ARG A 348 -67.53 1.73 -41.94
CA ARG A 348 -66.79 2.09 -40.72
C ARG A 348 -65.76 3.18 -40.97
N THR A 349 -65.30 3.37 -42.20
CA THR A 349 -64.33 4.42 -42.52
C THR A 349 -65.03 5.77 -42.65
N PRO A 350 -64.42 6.86 -42.13
CA PRO A 350 -65.04 8.18 -42.14
C PRO A 350 -65.27 8.72 -43.56
N LEU A 351 -64.43 8.32 -44.52
CA LEU A 351 -64.54 8.69 -45.92
C LEU A 351 -65.78 8.03 -46.57
N ALA A 352 -65.95 6.72 -46.40
CA ALA A 352 -67.09 6.01 -46.94
C ALA A 352 -68.42 6.45 -46.27
N GLN A 353 -68.40 6.74 -44.96
CA GLN A 353 -69.55 7.33 -44.26
C GLN A 353 -69.96 8.68 -44.83
N ARG A 354 -69.00 9.58 -45.09
CA ARG A 354 -69.28 10.87 -45.74
C ARG A 354 -69.90 10.68 -47.13
N LEU A 355 -69.41 9.69 -47.88
CA LEU A 355 -69.87 9.38 -49.23
C LEU A 355 -71.33 8.87 -49.21
N ILE A 356 -71.67 7.94 -48.31
CA ILE A 356 -73.05 7.48 -48.11
C ILE A 356 -73.97 8.63 -47.68
N ASN A 357 -73.54 9.46 -46.73
CA ASN A 357 -74.36 10.57 -46.24
C ASN A 357 -74.65 11.60 -47.34
N ASN A 358 -73.71 11.84 -48.26
CA ASN A 358 -73.92 12.71 -49.41
C ASN A 358 -74.85 12.07 -50.45
N LEU A 359 -74.78 10.75 -50.67
CA LEU A 359 -75.68 10.04 -51.59
C LEU A 359 -77.12 9.93 -51.07
N ARG A 360 -77.32 10.08 -49.76
CA ARG A 360 -78.64 10.04 -49.11
C ARG A 360 -79.37 11.39 -49.14
N ARG A 361 -78.63 12.48 -49.34
CA ARG A 361 -79.17 13.81 -49.59
C ARG A 361 -79.52 13.94 -51.06
#